data_AF-A0A2E2D0D7-F1
#
_entry.id   AF-A0A2E2D0D7-F1
#
_cell.length_a   1.000
_cell.length_b   1.000
_cell.length_c   1.000
_cell.angle_alpha   90.00
_cell.angle_beta   90.00
_cell.angle_gamma   90.00
#
_symmetry.space_group_name_H-M   'P 1'
#
loop_
_entity.id
_entity.type
_entity.pdbx_description
1 polymer ?
#
loop_
_entity_poly.entity_id
_entity_poly.type
_entity_poly.pdbx_seq_one_letter_code
_entity_poly.pdbx_strand_id
1 'polypeptide(L)' 'MTSGFPHSPTVLTIDLDAVASNWRYVRDLTAHKHCAAVVKADGYGLGLAPVARRLAAEGCD' A
#
# COMPACT_ATOMS: atom_id res chain seq x y z
N MET A 1 16.08 4.14 -6.80
CA MET A 1 16.77 5.20 -6.04
C MET A 1 16.45 5.02 -4.56
N THR A 2 17.33 4.37 -3.81
CA THR A 2 17.22 4.24 -2.35
C THR A 2 17.72 5.53 -1.72
N SER A 3 16.80 6.46 -1.40
CA SER A 3 17.14 7.59 -0.54
C SER A 3 17.37 7.03 0.88
N GLY A 4 18.64 6.86 1.24
CA GLY A 4 19.05 6.25 2.49
C GLY A 4 18.62 7.06 3.72
N PHE A 5 18.14 6.37 4.74
CA PHE A 5 18.06 6.89 6.10
C PHE A 5 19.49 6.95 6.64
N PRO A 6 20.10 8.15 6.80
CA PRO A 6 21.42 8.22 7.38
C PRO A 6 21.29 7.86 8.87
N HIS A 7 21.95 6.77 9.27
CA HIS A 7 22.19 6.35 10.67
C HIS A 7 21.09 5.62 11.47
N SER A 8 20.13 4.93 10.83
CA SER A 8 19.32 3.92 11.57
C SER A 8 19.53 2.52 10.99
N PRO A 9 20.17 1.59 11.73
CA PRO A 9 20.45 0.24 11.24
C PRO A 9 19.18 -0.63 11.13
N THR A 10 18.06 -0.20 11.71
CA THR A 10 16.78 -0.92 11.67
C THR A 10 15.88 -0.30 10.62
N VAL A 11 15.52 -1.11 9.61
CA VAL A 11 14.62 -0.70 8.52
C VAL A 11 13.49 -1.70 8.35
N LEU A 12 12.33 -1.19 7.97
CA LEU A 12 11.19 -1.98 7.51
C LEU A 12 11.01 -1.74 6.01
N THR A 13 11.20 -2.79 5.21
CA THR A 13 10.99 -2.73 3.76
C THR A 13 9.57 -3.16 3.45
N ILE A 14 8.82 -2.28 2.79
CA ILE A 14 7.45 -2.56 2.35
C ILE A 14 7.45 -2.87 0.87
N ASP A 15 6.93 -4.05 0.52
CA ASP A 15 6.62 -4.41 -0.85
C ASP A 15 5.24 -3.85 -1.23
N LEU A 16 5.23 -2.80 -2.04
CA LEU A 16 4.00 -2.15 -2.50
C LEU A 16 3.27 -2.98 -3.58
N ASP A 17 3.97 -3.85 -4.32
CA ASP A 17 3.35 -4.78 -5.26
C ASP A 17 2.54 -5.86 -4.53
N ALA A 18 3.06 -6.33 -3.39
CA ALA A 18 2.31 -7.24 -2.53
C ALA A 18 1.02 -6.60 -1.99
N VAL A 19 1.08 -5.34 -1.54
CA VAL A 19 -0.10 -4.58 -1.08
C VAL A 19 -1.14 -4.45 -2.20
N ALA A 20 -0.72 -4.08 -3.41
CA ALA A 20 -1.59 -4.00 -4.58
C ALA A 20 -2.21 -5.35 -4.96
N SER A 21 -1.41 -6.42 -4.93
CA SER A 21 -1.89 -7.78 -5.23
C SER A 21 -2.97 -8.23 -4.24
N ASN A 22 -2.79 -7.94 -2.94
CA ASN A 22 -3.77 -8.25 -1.92
C ASN A 22 -5.08 -7.48 -2.12
N TRP A 23 -4.99 -6.19 -2.49
CA TRP A 23 -6.18 -5.40 -2.78
C TRP A 23 -6.92 -5.93 -4.01
N ARG A 24 -6.22 -6.25 -5.10
CA ARG A 24 -6.84 -6.85 -6.30
C ARG A 24 -7.55 -8.15 -5.97
N TYR A 25 -6.92 -9.01 -5.18
CA TYR A 25 -7.54 -10.24 -4.71
C TYR A 25 -8.85 -9.97 -3.97
N VAL A 26 -8.88 -9.03 -3.02
CA VAL A 26 -10.11 -8.69 -2.30
C VAL A 26 -11.17 -8.09 -3.23
N ARG A 27 -10.79 -7.18 -4.15
CA ARG A 27 -11.70 -6.61 -5.16
C ARG A 27 -12.34 -7.69 -6.04
N ASP A 28 -11.57 -8.71 -6.42
CA ASP A 28 -12.08 -9.79 -7.26
C ASP A 28 -13.08 -10.67 -6.49
N LEU A 29 -12.90 -10.82 -5.17
CA LEU A 29 -13.88 -11.48 -4.30
C LEU A 29 -15.19 -10.69 -4.14
N THR A 30 -15.18 -9.37 -4.31
CA THR A 30 -16.38 -8.53 -4.21
C THR A 30 -17.19 -8.47 -5.50
N ALA A 31 -16.86 -9.29 -6.51
CA ALA A 31 -17.40 -9.20 -7.86
C ALA A 31 -17.24 -7.80 -8.46
N HIS A 32 -16.09 -7.17 -8.23
CA HIS A 32 -15.73 -5.83 -8.72
C HIS A 32 -16.66 -4.71 -8.24
N LYS A 33 -17.37 -4.90 -7.13
CA LYS A 33 -18.00 -3.77 -6.41
C LYS A 33 -16.92 -2.84 -5.85
N HIS A 34 -17.30 -1.59 -5.57
CA HIS A 34 -16.42 -0.62 -4.93
C HIS A 34 -15.72 -1.23 -3.70
N CYS A 35 -14.39 -1.22 -3.73
CA CYS A 35 -13.53 -1.81 -2.73
C CYS A 35 -12.55 -0.75 -2.23
N ALA A 36 -12.95 -0.02 -1.18
CA ALA A 36 -12.13 1.03 -0.61
C ALA A 36 -10.93 0.45 0.16
N ALA A 37 -9.78 1.13 0.05
CA ALA A 37 -8.62 0.88 0.89
C ALA A 37 -8.61 1.83 2.09
N VAL A 38 -8.77 1.29 3.30
CA VAL A 38 -8.67 2.09 4.53
C VAL A 38 -7.20 2.28 4.89
N VAL A 39 -6.68 3.50 4.78
CA VAL A 39 -5.26 3.83 5.04
C VAL A 39 -5.05 4.64 6.33
N LYS A 40 -5.71 4.25 7.42
CA LYS A 40 -5.57 4.92 8.73
C LYS A 40 -4.20 4.69 9.36
N ALA A 41 -3.82 5.55 10.31
CA ALA A 41 -2.59 5.43 11.09
C ALA A 41 -1.33 5.23 10.23
N ASP A 42 -1.09 6.17 9.31
CA ASP A 42 0.03 6.12 8.35
C ASP A 42 0.04 4.85 7.46
N GLY A 43 -1.14 4.46 6.96
CA GLY A 43 -1.27 3.19 6.23
C GLY A 43 -0.92 1.99 7.10
N TYR A 44 -1.35 1.98 8.36
CA TYR A 44 -0.99 1.01 9.40
C TYR A 44 0.52 0.92 9.67
N GLY A 45 1.23 2.05 9.59
CA GLY A 45 2.68 2.13 9.78
C GLY A 45 3.51 1.65 8.58
N LEU A 46 2.87 1.41 7.43
CA LEU A 46 3.54 1.01 6.18
C LEU A 46 3.96 2.23 5.32
N GLY A 47 3.52 3.42 5.71
CA GLY A 47 3.72 4.67 4.98
C GLY A 47 2.49 5.03 4.14
N LEU A 48 1.78 6.08 4.54
CA LEU A 48 0.52 6.51 3.94
C LEU A 48 0.66 6.88 2.47
N ALA A 49 1.60 7.79 2.15
CA ALA A 49 1.76 8.29 0.79
C ALA A 49 2.17 7.21 -0.23
N PRO A 50 3.14 6.32 0.02
CA PRO A 50 3.46 5.26 -0.93
C PRO A 50 2.33 4.24 -1.07
N VAL A 51 1.68 3.83 0.02
CA VAL A 51 0.56 2.86 -0.02
C VAL A 51 -0.65 3.44 -0.77
N ALA A 52 -1.10 4.64 -0.40
CA ALA A 52 -2.27 5.26 -1.01
C ALA A 52 -2.08 5.50 -2.51
N ARG A 53 -0.91 6.02 -2.92
CA ARG A 53 -0.60 6.23 -4.36
C ARG A 53 -0.56 4.93 -5.13
N ARG A 54 0.01 3.87 -4.54
CA ARG A 54 0.05 2.58 -5.22
C ARG A 54 -1.35 1.99 -5.40
N LEU A 55 -2.19 2.02 -4.38
CA LEU A 55 -3.56 1.50 -4.46
C LEU A 55 -4.43 2.33 -5.42
N ALA A 56 -4.28 3.65 -5.45
CA ALA A 56 -4.94 4.51 -6.43
C ALA A 56 -4.56 4.14 -7.88
N ALA A 57 -3.30 3.77 -8.13
CA ALA A 57 -2.85 3.32 -9.45
C ALA A 57 -3.48 1.98 -9.89
N GLU A 58 -4.01 1.18 -8.96
CA GLU A 58 -4.75 -0.06 -9.26
C GLU A 58 -6.26 0.19 -9.47
N GLY A 59 -6.72 1.44 -9.31
CA GLY A 59 -8.13 1.83 -9.43
C GLY A 59 -8.91 1.84 -8.12
N CYS A 60 -8.22 1.92 -6.98
CA CYS A 60 -8.89 2.19 -5.70
C CYS A 60 -9.22 3.70 -5.60
N ASP A 61 -10.49 4.05 -5.79
CA ASP A 61 -11.03 5.42 -5.80
C ASP A 61 -11.93 5.77 -4.60
#